data_AF-A0A535N725-F1
#
_entry.id   AF-A0A535N725-F1
#
_cell.length_a   1.000
_cell.length_b   1.000
_cell.length_c   1.000
_cell.angle_alpha   90.00
_cell.angle_beta   90.00
_cell.angle_gamma   90.00
#
_symmetry.space_group_name_H-M   'P 1'
#
loop_
_entity.id
_entity.type
_entity.pdbx_description
1 polymer ?
#
loop_
_entity_poly.entity_id
_entity_poly.type
_entity_poly.pdbx_seq_one_letter_code
_entity_poly.pdbx_strand_id
1 'polypeptide(L)'
;MRPPRFLLPSAPCLSSGSRVATSGTVADLLIDTDVFIDHLRGARSLEAGADRLHYSVVTRCELLAGQKTQEDVVQRLLEPLQELEVDRAVAERAGRLRRETGVRTPDALVAATALEHRLTLV
;
A
#
# COMPACT_ATOMS: atom_id res chain seq x y z
N MET A 1 23.20 -18.19 -0.36
CA MET A 1 22.42 -16.94 -0.56
C MET A 1 22.24 -16.27 0.79
N ARG A 2 22.60 -14.99 0.92
CA ARG A 2 22.36 -14.20 2.14
C ARG A 2 20.97 -13.55 2.06
N PRO A 3 20.16 -13.54 3.12
CA PRO A 3 18.87 -12.84 3.12
C PRO A 3 19.08 -11.32 3.03
N PRO A 4 18.10 -10.55 2.51
CA PRO A 4 18.15 -9.10 2.57
C PRO A 4 18.09 -8.65 4.03
N ARG A 5 19.08 -7.84 4.43
CA ARG A 5 19.12 -7.20 5.75
C ARG A 5 18.09 -6.06 5.76
N PHE A 6 17.01 -6.23 6.52
CA PHE A 6 16.25 -5.10 7.03
C PHE A 6 17.13 -4.36 8.04
N LEU A 7 17.58 -3.16 7.70
CA LEU A 7 18.28 -2.29 8.65
C LEU A 7 17.26 -1.66 9.59
N LEU A 8 17.31 -2.05 10.87
CA LEU A 8 16.72 -1.27 11.96
C LEU A 8 17.60 -0.04 12.20
N PRO A 9 17.04 1.18 12.34
CA PRO A 9 17.83 2.35 12.65
C PRO A 9 18.41 2.26 14.06
N SER A 10 19.73 2.32 14.14
CA SER A 10 20.49 2.55 15.37
C SER A 10 20.33 4.01 15.79
N ALA A 11 20.26 4.27 17.10
CA ALA A 11 20.03 5.61 17.68
C ALA A 11 20.95 6.70 17.08
N PRO A 12 20.43 7.90 16.73
CA PRO A 12 21.26 8.95 16.19
C PRO A 12 22.01 9.71 17.30
N CYS A 13 23.34 9.75 17.17
CA CYS A 13 24.20 10.77 17.77
C CYS A 13 23.81 12.14 17.20
N LEU A 14 23.64 13.14 18.08
CA LEU A 14 23.26 14.50 17.73
C LEU A 14 24.40 15.23 16.99
N SER A 15 24.17 15.59 15.73
CA SER A 15 24.85 16.73 15.10
C SER A 15 23.81 17.67 14.49
N SER A 16 24.06 18.96 14.72
CA SER A 16 23.19 20.09 14.40
C SER A 16 23.04 20.26 12.90
N GLY A 17 21.83 20.02 12.41
CA GLY A 17 21.34 20.43 11.11
C GLY A 17 19.85 20.68 11.27
N SER A 18 19.36 21.86 10.87
CA SER A 18 17.98 22.29 11.06
C SER A 18 17.00 21.30 10.43
N ARG A 19 16.43 20.42 11.26
CA ARG A 19 15.27 19.64 10.85
C ARG A 19 14.08 20.56 10.98
N VAL A 20 13.46 20.88 9.84
CA VAL A 20 12.06 21.30 9.84
C VAL A 20 11.31 20.16 10.53
N ALA A 21 10.89 20.42 11.77
CA ALA A 21 9.97 19.53 12.45
C ALA A 21 8.65 19.63 11.68
N THR A 22 8.45 18.76 10.70
CA THR A 22 7.09 18.43 10.27
C THR A 22 6.46 17.84 11.51
N SER A 23 5.55 18.60 12.11
CA SER A 23 4.63 18.12 13.14
C SER A 23 3.83 16.99 12.48
N GLY A 24 4.40 15.78 12.50
CA GLY A 24 4.05 14.71 11.59
C GLY A 24 2.81 14.02 12.11
N THR A 25 1.64 14.43 11.62
CA THR A 25 0.43 13.63 11.76
C THR A 25 0.68 12.30 11.04
N VAL A 26 0.60 11.19 11.76
CA VAL A 26 0.62 9.85 11.16
C VAL A 26 -0.58 9.74 10.21
N ALA A 27 -0.35 9.53 8.92
CA ALA A 27 -1.44 9.33 7.96
C ALA A 27 -1.79 7.85 7.83
N ASP A 28 -3.07 7.55 7.60
CA ASP A 28 -3.54 6.22 7.21
C ASP A 28 -3.68 6.18 5.68
N LEU A 29 -2.88 5.35 5.03
CA LEU A 29 -2.72 5.28 3.57
C LEU A 29 -3.15 3.93 3.02
N LEU A 30 -3.90 3.91 1.92
CA LEU A 30 -4.15 2.72 1.12
C LEU A 30 -3.22 2.74 -0.09
N ILE A 31 -2.30 1.79 -0.19
CA ILE A 31 -1.37 1.70 -1.31
C ILE A 31 -2.05 1.01 -2.50
N ASP A 32 -2.03 1.65 -3.66
CA ASP A 32 -2.52 1.09 -4.92
C ASP A 32 -1.57 0.00 -5.47
N THR A 33 -2.11 -0.92 -6.26
CA THR A 33 -1.38 -2.04 -6.86
C THR A 33 -0.22 -1.56 -7.73
N ASP A 34 -0.39 -0.48 -8.49
CA ASP A 34 0.66 0.05 -9.36
C ASP A 34 1.90 0.49 -8.57
N VAL A 35 1.73 1.02 -7.36
CA VAL A 35 2.84 1.38 -6.46
C VAL A 35 3.63 0.14 -6.03
N PHE A 36 2.95 -0.95 -5.69
CA PHE A 36 3.61 -2.22 -5.37
C PHE A 36 4.31 -2.82 -6.59
N ILE A 37 3.69 -2.75 -7.78
CA ILE A 37 4.29 -3.23 -9.03
C ILE A 37 5.57 -2.45 -9.35
N ASP A 38 5.53 -1.12 -9.25
CA ASP A 38 6.70 -0.27 -9.45
C ASP A 38 7.79 -0.57 -8.42
N HIS A 39 7.41 -0.84 -7.17
CA HIS A 39 8.35 -1.23 -6.13
C HIS A 39 9.03 -2.57 -6.43
N LEU A 40 8.25 -3.60 -6.78
CA LEU A 40 8.78 -4.92 -7.14
C LEU A 40 9.66 -4.89 -8.39
N ARG A 41 9.47 -3.92 -9.28
CA ARG A 41 10.32 -3.67 -10.44
C ARG A 41 11.57 -2.83 -10.13
N GLY A 42 11.70 -2.31 -8.91
CA GLY A 42 12.76 -1.39 -8.52
C GLY A 42 12.63 0.01 -9.12
N ALA A 43 11.47 0.37 -9.67
CA ALA A 43 11.18 1.69 -10.23
C ALA A 43 10.80 2.72 -9.16
N ARG A 44 10.34 2.27 -7.98
CA ARG A 44 9.99 3.12 -6.83
C ARG A 44 10.43 2.47 -5.52
N SER A 45 10.90 3.26 -4.56
CA SER A 45 11.10 2.78 -3.18
C SER A 45 9.79 2.91 -2.41
N LEU A 46 9.33 1.82 -1.80
CA LEU A 46 8.23 1.84 -0.84
C LEU A 46 8.88 1.85 0.55
N GLU A 47 8.95 3.02 1.18
CA GLU A 47 9.53 3.17 2.50
C GLU A 47 8.44 3.19 3.56
N ALA A 48 8.55 2.33 4.57
CA ALA A 48 7.72 2.40 5.75
C ALA A 48 8.12 3.66 6.55
N GLY A 49 7.41 4.75 6.29
CA GLY A 49 7.52 6.00 7.04
C GLY A 49 6.85 5.92 8.41
N ALA A 50 6.52 7.08 8.98
CA ALA A 50 5.68 7.16 10.17
C ALA A 50 4.21 6.80 9.89
N ASP A 51 3.83 6.71 8.62
CA ASP A 51 2.46 6.45 8.17
C ASP A 51 2.05 4.99 8.32
N ARG A 52 0.76 4.77 8.56
CA ARG A 52 0.16 3.44 8.62
C ARG A 52 -0.27 3.02 7.22
N LEU A 53 0.35 1.95 6.72
CA LEU A 53 0.14 1.47 5.37
C LEU A 53 -0.86 0.31 5.35
N HIS A 54 -1.85 0.44 4.48
CA HIS A 54 -2.89 -0.53 4.21
C HIS A 54 -2.83 -0.96 2.74
N TYR A 55 -3.41 -2.12 2.43
CA TYR A 55 -3.67 -2.56 1.07
C TYR A 55 -5.00 -3.33 0.99
N SER A 56 -5.60 -3.38 -0.19
CA SER A 56 -6.84 -4.15 -0.42
C SER A 56 -6.52 -5.62 -0.73
N VAL A 57 -7.40 -6.54 -0.35
CA VAL A 57 -7.37 -7.94 -0.85
C VAL A 57 -7.37 -8.00 -2.39
N VAL A 58 -7.91 -6.97 -3.06
CA VAL A 58 -7.85 -6.84 -4.53
C VAL A 58 -6.40 -6.68 -5.00
N THR A 59 -5.63 -5.83 -4.33
CA THR A 59 -4.20 -5.65 -4.61
C THR A 59 -3.42 -6.95 -4.40
N ARG A 60 -3.71 -7.72 -3.34
CA ARG A 60 -3.13 -9.06 -3.17
C ARG A 60 -3.44 -9.97 -4.36
N CYS A 61 -4.70 -9.99 -4.80
CA CYS A 61 -5.12 -10.79 -5.95
C CYS A 61 -4.35 -10.40 -7.22
N GLU A 62 -4.23 -9.10 -7.50
CA GLU A 62 -3.52 -8.60 -8.68
C GLU A 62 -2.02 -8.91 -8.65
N LEU A 63 -1.37 -8.74 -7.50
CA LEU A 63 0.04 -9.09 -7.33
C LEU A 63 0.29 -10.58 -7.57
N LEU A 64 -0.57 -11.46 -7.02
CA LEU A 64 -0.46 -12.90 -7.22
C LEU A 64 -0.80 -13.34 -8.66
N ALA A 65 -1.67 -12.61 -9.36
CA ALA A 65 -2.02 -12.89 -10.75
C ALA A 65 -0.90 -12.55 -11.76
N GLY A 66 0.13 -11.81 -11.34
CA GLY A 66 1.24 -11.42 -12.21
C GLY A 66 2.03 -12.63 -12.74
N GLN A 67 2.25 -12.69 -14.06
CA GLN A 67 2.94 -13.83 -14.70
C GLN A 67 4.39 -14.05 -14.22
N LYS A 68 5.05 -12.99 -13.74
CA LYS A 68 6.44 -13.04 -13.24
C LYS A 68 6.49 -13.03 -11.71
N THR A 69 5.36 -13.25 -11.05
CA THR A 69 5.25 -13.13 -9.60
C THR A 69 6.03 -14.25 -8.92
N GLN A 70 6.80 -13.85 -7.92
CA GLN A 70 7.40 -14.73 -6.92
C GLN A 70 6.54 -14.61 -5.67
N GLU A 71 5.69 -15.61 -5.40
CA GLU A 71 4.69 -15.55 -4.33
C GLU A 71 5.32 -15.29 -2.96
N ASP A 72 6.48 -15.89 -2.68
CA ASP A 72 7.21 -15.71 -1.43
C ASP A 72 7.73 -14.27 -1.24
N VAL A 73 8.02 -13.57 -2.34
CA VAL A 73 8.42 -12.16 -2.31
C VAL A 73 7.20 -11.28 -2.03
N VAL A 74 6.07 -11.55 -2.69
CA VAL A 74 4.81 -10.83 -2.47
C VAL A 74 4.32 -11.01 -1.04
N GLN A 75 4.34 -12.23 -0.51
CA GLN A 75 3.91 -12.51 0.86
C GLN A 75 4.77 -11.74 1.88
N ARG A 76 6.09 -11.77 1.74
CA ARG A 76 7.02 -11.01 2.62
C ARG A 76 6.85 -9.50 2.50
N LEU A 77 6.54 -9.00 1.30
CA LEU A 77 6.27 -7.59 1.07
C LEU A 77 4.99 -7.14 1.79
N LEU A 78 3.94 -7.96 1.75
CA LEU A 78 2.62 -7.63 2.30
C LEU A 78 2.48 -7.92 3.80
N GLU A 79 3.30 -8.81 4.36
CA GLU A 79 3.27 -9.24 5.76
C GLU A 79 3.24 -8.09 6.80
N PRO A 80 4.01 -7.00 6.67
CA PRO A 80 3.98 -5.93 7.66
C PRO A 80 2.82 -4.93 7.49
N LEU A 81 2.01 -5.04 6.44
CA LEU A 81 0.94 -4.09 6.12
C LEU A 81 -0.43 -4.63 6.57
N GLN A 82 -1.36 -3.72 6.82
CA GLN A 82 -2.73 -4.11 7.15
C GLN A 82 -3.56 -4.38 5.89
N GLU A 83 -4.01 -5.62 5.73
CA GLU A 83 -4.94 -6.02 4.66
C GLU A 83 -6.37 -5.57 4.97
N LEU A 84 -7.10 -5.07 3.95
CA LEU A 84 -8.50 -4.70 4.01
C LEU A 84 -9.34 -5.54 3.06
N GLU A 85 -10.39 -6.18 3.59
CA GLU A 85 -11.30 -7.03 2.82
C GLU A 85 -12.29 -6.23 1.97
N VAL A 86 -12.85 -6.88 0.94
CA VAL A 86 -14.01 -6.37 0.21
C VAL A 86 -15.26 -6.92 0.89
N ASP A 87 -15.87 -6.10 1.74
CA ASP A 87 -17.17 -6.40 2.33
C ASP A 87 -18.33 -5.89 1.44
N ARG A 88 -19.56 -6.01 1.97
CA ARG A 88 -20.76 -5.54 1.28
C ARG A 88 -20.74 -4.04 0.99
N ALA A 89 -20.28 -3.20 1.94
CA ALA A 89 -20.28 -1.75 1.78
C ALA A 89 -19.30 -1.33 0.68
N VAL A 90 -18.10 -1.91 0.69
CA VAL A 90 -17.08 -1.74 -0.35
C VAL A 90 -17.62 -2.17 -1.72
N ALA A 91 -18.21 -3.37 -1.81
CA ALA A 91 -18.73 -3.90 -3.07
C ALA A 91 -19.86 -3.02 -3.66
N GLU A 92 -20.82 -2.60 -2.82
CA GLU A 92 -21.91 -1.73 -3.26
C GLU A 92 -21.40 -0.35 -3.70
N ARG A 93 -20.43 0.23 -2.99
CA ARG A 93 -19.81 1.52 -3.38
C ARG A 93 -19.01 1.41 -4.66
N ALA A 94 -18.23 0.35 -4.82
CA ALA A 94 -17.48 0.07 -6.05
C ALA A 94 -18.42 -0.04 -7.26
N GLY A 95 -19.56 -0.72 -7.10
CA GLY A 95 -20.58 -0.81 -8.15
C GLY A 95 -21.12 0.56 -8.58
N ARG A 96 -21.37 1.46 -7.62
CA ARG A 96 -21.79 2.84 -7.91
C ARG A 96 -20.69 3.65 -8.60
N LEU A 97 -19.47 3.62 -8.06
CA LEU A 97 -18.30 4.29 -8.65
C LEU A 97 -18.06 3.86 -10.08
N ARG A 98 -18.05 2.55 -10.34
CA ARG A 98 -17.89 1.99 -11.68
C ARG A 98 -18.98 2.46 -12.63
N ARG A 99 -20.25 2.47 -12.20
CA ARG A 99 -21.36 2.95 -13.03
C ARG A 99 -21.22 4.44 -13.37
N GLU A 100 -20.77 5.25 -12.42
CA GLU A 100 -20.68 6.71 -12.55
C GLU A 100 -19.45 7.17 -13.33
N THR A 101 -18.34 6.44 -13.21
CA THR A 101 -17.02 6.87 -13.75
C THR A 101 -16.52 5.99 -14.90
N GLY A 102 -17.04 4.77 -15.04
CA GLY A 102 -16.59 3.81 -16.05
C GLY A 102 -15.26 3.10 -15.74
N VAL A 103 -14.64 3.34 -14.58
CA VAL A 103 -13.39 2.66 -14.19
C VAL A 103 -13.58 1.14 -14.08
N ARG A 104 -12.49 0.37 -14.19
CA ARG A 104 -12.58 -1.10 -14.15
C ARG A 104 -12.97 -1.55 -12.74
N THR A 105 -13.54 -2.75 -12.62
CA THR A 105 -13.96 -3.29 -11.32
C THR A 105 -12.85 -3.30 -10.27
N PRO A 106 -11.61 -3.74 -10.58
CA PRO A 106 -10.51 -3.74 -9.59
C PRO A 106 -10.22 -2.32 -9.07
N ASP A 107 -10.03 -1.37 -9.98
CA ASP A 107 -9.79 0.05 -9.64
C ASP A 107 -10.96 0.63 -8.81
N ALA A 108 -12.21 0.30 -9.17
CA ALA A 108 -13.39 0.72 -8.41
C ALA A 108 -13.44 0.13 -7.01
N LEU A 109 -13.01 -1.12 -6.83
CA LEU A 109 -12.96 -1.79 -5.53
C LEU A 109 -11.88 -1.18 -4.64
N VAL A 110 -10.68 -0.93 -5.17
CA VAL A 110 -9.60 -0.26 -4.42
C VAL A 110 -10.02 1.15 -4.00
N ALA A 111 -10.60 1.93 -4.92
CA ALA A 111 -11.13 3.26 -4.61
C ALA A 111 -12.25 3.21 -3.56
N ALA A 112 -13.17 2.24 -3.66
CA ALA A 112 -14.21 2.06 -2.67
C ALA A 112 -13.65 1.66 -1.30
N THR A 113 -12.64 0.80 -1.24
CA THR A 113 -11.94 0.44 0.00
C THR A 113 -11.35 1.69 0.67
N ALA A 114 -10.65 2.55 -0.08
CA ALA A 114 -10.12 3.79 0.47
C ALA A 114 -11.23 4.69 1.03
N LEU A 115 -12.33 4.83 0.30
CA LEU A 115 -13.43 5.71 0.69
C LEU A 115 -14.25 5.20 1.89
N GLU A 116 -14.48 3.89 1.99
CA GLU A 116 -15.19 3.30 3.14
C GLU A 116 -14.33 3.34 4.42
N HIS A 117 -13.02 3.16 4.29
CA HIS A 117 -12.09 3.20 5.43
C HIS A 117 -11.52 4.60 5.72
N ARG A 118 -11.89 5.62 4.95
CA ARG A 118 -11.41 7.03 5.06
C ARG A 118 -9.88 7.15 4.95
N LEU A 119 -9.30 6.37 4.04
CA LEU A 119 -7.87 6.34 3.77
C LEU A 119 -7.55 7.23 2.57
N THR A 120 -6.32 7.76 2.55
CA THR A 120 -5.80 8.39 1.34
C THR A 120 -5.25 7.29 0.43
N LEU A 121 -5.75 7.22 -0.81
CA LEU A 121 -5.21 6.32 -1.83
C LEU A 121 -3.93 6.91 -2.43
N VAL A 122 -2.88 6.10 -2.55
CA VAL A 122 -1.54 6.50 -3.02
C VAL A 122 -0.97 5.54 -4.05
#